data_AF-A0A222WKD5-F1
#
_entry.id   AF-A0A222WKD5-F1
#
_cell.length_a   1.000
_cell.length_b   1.000
_cell.length_c   1.000
_cell.angle_alpha   90.00
_cell.angle_beta   90.00
_cell.angle_gamma   90.00
#
_symmetry.space_group_name_H-M   'P 1'
#
loop_
_entity.id
_entity.type
_entity.pdbx_description
1 polymer ?
#
loop_
_entity_poly.entity_id
_entity_poly.type
_entity_poly.pdbx_seq_one_letter_code
_entity_poly.pdbx_strand_id
1 'polypeptide(L)'
;MEHSFSSILTYSIQTIAILLIILTLLRKNEKKIGWGSLSLLLSILGMAVSFKFGNYIFGDQLLSFLGLPAWSNADNTGFHYTFLLSIIFFAPSLIIGYKNPDEFGALIGKWISSIYLFLIIISLLFFITI
;
A
#
# COMPACT_ATOMS: atom_id res chain seq x y z
N MET A 1 -15.29 -20.10 21.28
CA MET A 1 -14.01 -20.12 22.04
C MET A 1 -13.89 -18.76 22.70
N GLU A 2 -14.06 -18.68 24.02
CA GLU A 2 -13.78 -17.46 24.76
C GLU A 2 -12.27 -17.19 24.74
N HIS A 3 -11.86 -16.02 24.27
CA HIS A 3 -10.48 -15.59 24.42
C HIS A 3 -10.19 -15.42 25.92
N SER A 4 -9.29 -16.23 26.47
CA SER A 4 -8.86 -16.11 27.87
C SER A 4 -8.38 -14.68 28.14
N PHE A 5 -8.72 -14.11 29.30
CA PHE A 5 -8.29 -12.77 29.74
C PHE A 5 -6.78 -12.53 29.54
N SER A 6 -5.98 -13.57 29.75
CA SER A 6 -4.53 -13.56 29.52
C SER A 6 -4.13 -13.26 28.07
N SER A 7 -4.88 -13.80 27.10
CA SER A 7 -4.65 -13.54 25.67
C SER A 7 -4.96 -12.09 25.29
N ILE A 8 -6.07 -11.54 25.79
CA ILE A 8 -6.47 -10.14 25.56
C ILE A 8 -5.41 -9.18 26.13
N LEU A 9 -4.93 -9.46 27.34
CA LEU A 9 -3.87 -8.67 27.97
C LEU A 9 -2.57 -8.71 27.15
N THR A 10 -2.20 -9.88 26.63
CA THR A 10 -1.00 -10.05 25.80
C THR A 10 -1.08 -9.24 24.51
N TYR A 11 -2.18 -9.32 23.77
CA TYR A 11 -2.36 -8.54 22.54
C TYR A 11 -2.40 -7.04 22.81
N SER A 12 -2.98 -6.62 23.94
CA SER A 12 -3.02 -5.21 24.34
C SER A 12 -1.61 -4.67 24.62
N ILE A 13 -0.78 -5.42 25.36
CA ILE A 13 0.61 -5.07 25.64
C ILE A 13 1.44 -5.00 24.34
N GLN A 14 1.28 -5.99 23.45
CA GLN A 14 1.96 -5.99 22.15
C GLN A 14 1.58 -4.78 21.31
N THR A 15 0.29 -4.42 21.28
CA THR A 15 -0.21 -3.25 20.54
C THR A 15 0.39 -1.95 21.07
N ILE A 16 0.44 -1.78 22.40
CA ILE A 16 1.05 -0.61 23.04
C ILE A 16 2.56 -0.55 22.75
N ALA A 17 3.27 -1.67 22.83
CA ALA A 17 4.71 -1.72 22.54
C ALA A 17 5.00 -1.31 21.09
N ILE A 18 4.23 -1.82 20.12
CA ILE A 18 4.35 -1.43 18.71
C ILE A 18 4.08 0.07 18.53
N LEU A 19 3.03 0.60 19.17
CA LEU A 19 2.69 2.03 19.11
C LEU A 19 3.83 2.90 19.65
N LEU A 20 4.44 2.53 20.77
CA LEU A 20 5.56 3.26 21.37
C LEU A 20 6.82 3.20 20.49
N ILE A 21 7.09 2.07 19.84
CA ILE A 21 8.20 1.97 18.87
C ILE A 21 7.96 2.90 17.69
N ILE A 22 6.75 2.90 17.12
CA ILE A 22 6.38 3.80 16.03
C ILE A 22 6.54 5.27 16.46
N LEU A 23 6.00 5.65 17.62
CA LEU A 23 6.14 7.00 18.16
C LEU A 23 7.60 7.40 18.40
N THR A 24 8.43 6.47 18.87
CA THR A 24 9.86 6.73 19.12
C THR A 24 10.62 6.90 17.80
N LEU A 25 10.31 6.09 16.78
CA LEU A 25 10.86 6.24 15.43
C LEU A 25 10.44 7.55 14.79
N LEU A 26 9.17 7.95 14.95
CA LEU A 26 8.66 9.24 14.51
C LEU A 26 9.35 10.41 15.23
N ARG A 27 9.53 10.32 16.55
CA ARG A 27 10.19 11.35 17.37
C ARG A 27 11.68 11.48 17.09
N LYS A 28 12.37 10.37 16.79
CA LYS A 28 13.80 10.37 16.44
C LYS A 28 14.05 10.88 15.02
N ASN A 29 12.98 11.08 14.24
CA ASN A 29 13.09 11.61 12.91
C ASN A 29 13.08 13.14 12.94
N GLU A 30 14.12 13.77 12.40
CA GLU A 30 14.18 15.24 12.27
C GLU A 30 13.21 15.77 11.20
N LYS A 31 12.70 14.87 10.35
CA LYS A 31 11.74 15.18 9.29
C LYS A 31 10.35 15.44 9.91
N LYS A 32 9.72 16.56 9.53
CA LYS A 32 8.41 16.96 10.05
C LYS A 32 7.32 15.96 9.63
N ILE A 33 6.36 15.71 10.52
CA ILE A 33 5.09 15.06 10.16
C ILE A 33 4.16 16.15 9.63
N GLY A 34 3.77 16.08 8.37
CA GLY A 34 2.85 17.02 7.74
C GLY A 34 2.05 16.37 6.60
N TRP A 35 1.59 17.18 5.64
CA TRP A 35 0.81 16.73 4.48
C TRP A 35 1.51 15.69 3.61
N GLY A 36 2.84 15.69 3.60
CA GLY A 36 3.67 14.65 3.00
C GLY A 36 3.43 13.26 3.57
N SER A 37 2.89 13.14 4.80
CA SER A 37 2.46 11.84 5.36
C SER A 37 1.38 11.16 4.52
N LEU A 38 0.59 11.92 3.76
CA LEU A 38 -0.40 11.38 2.82
C LEU A 38 0.27 10.57 1.70
N SER A 39 1.51 10.91 1.31
CA SER A 39 2.28 10.12 0.35
C SER A 39 2.48 8.68 0.84
N LEU A 40 2.88 8.51 2.11
CA LEU A 40 3.05 7.18 2.70
C LEU A 40 1.72 6.42 2.76
N LEU A 41 0.65 7.07 3.23
CA LEU A 41 -0.69 6.46 3.29
C LEU A 41 -1.14 5.96 1.92
N LEU A 42 -1.04 6.79 0.88
CA LEU A 42 -1.41 6.41 -0.48
C LEU A 42 -0.55 5.26 -1.00
N SER A 43 0.76 5.26 -0.73
CA SER A 43 1.62 4.15 -1.14
C SER A 43 1.22 2.82 -0.48
N ILE A 44 0.80 2.85 0.79
CA ILE A 44 0.28 1.67 1.51
C ILE A 44 -1.06 1.21 0.91
N LEU A 45 -1.96 2.12 0.56
CA LEU A 45 -3.21 1.78 -0.12
C LEU A 45 -2.96 1.16 -1.51
N GLY A 46 -1.99 1.69 -2.27
CA GLY A 46 -1.57 1.11 -3.54
C GLY A 46 -1.08 -0.33 -3.39
N MET A 47 -0.28 -0.60 -2.35
CA MET A 47 0.12 -1.97 -2.01
C MET A 47 -1.09 -2.82 -1.62
N ALA A 48 -1.98 -2.33 -0.76
CA ALA A 48 -3.16 -3.06 -0.32
C ALA A 48 -4.08 -3.47 -1.49
N VAL A 49 -4.23 -2.61 -2.49
CA VAL A 49 -5.00 -2.91 -3.71
C VAL A 49 -4.32 -3.97 -4.59
N SER A 50 -2.98 -3.99 -4.59
CA SER A 50 -2.19 -4.86 -5.48
C SER A 50 -1.92 -6.26 -4.93
N PHE A 51 -1.95 -6.44 -3.61
CA PHE A 51 -1.54 -7.70 -2.97
C PHE A 51 -2.71 -8.57 -2.53
N LYS A 52 -2.43 -9.88 -2.55
CA LYS A 52 -3.32 -10.92 -2.03
C LYS A 52 -3.09 -11.11 -0.53
N PHE A 53 -4.16 -11.00 0.25
CA PHE A 53 -4.22 -11.23 1.69
C PHE A 53 -5.02 -12.51 1.95
N GLY A 54 -4.33 -13.64 2.07
CA GLY A 54 -4.99 -14.95 2.16
C GLY A 54 -5.76 -15.25 0.87
N ASN A 55 -7.08 -15.37 0.93
CA ASN A 55 -7.94 -15.58 -0.25
C ASN A 55 -8.61 -14.28 -0.75
N TYR A 56 -8.21 -13.14 -0.20
CA TYR A 56 -8.83 -11.84 -0.46
C TYR A 56 -7.88 -10.91 -1.20
N ILE A 57 -8.38 -10.20 -2.20
CA ILE A 57 -7.64 -9.15 -2.92
C ILE A 57 -8.51 -7.90 -2.91
N PHE A 58 -8.03 -6.83 -2.27
CA PHE A 58 -8.83 -5.61 -2.13
C PHE A 58 -9.12 -4.96 -3.49
N GLY A 59 -8.15 -4.99 -4.41
CA GLY A 59 -8.35 -4.51 -5.77
C GLY A 59 -9.43 -5.25 -6.55
N ASP A 60 -9.58 -6.56 -6.36
CA ASP A 60 -10.62 -7.34 -7.05
C ASP A 60 -12.02 -6.85 -6.65
N GLN A 61 -12.20 -6.56 -5.35
CA GLN A 61 -13.45 -6.02 -4.84
C GLN A 61 -13.72 -4.62 -5.37
N LEU A 62 -12.69 -3.78 -5.44
CA LEU A 62 -12.84 -2.42 -5.97
C LEU A 62 -13.22 -2.43 -7.46
N LEU A 63 -12.62 -3.32 -8.26
CA LEU A 63 -13.01 -3.50 -9.67
C LEU A 63 -14.42 -4.08 -9.79
N SER A 64 -14.75 -5.09 -8.99
CA SER A 64 -16.08 -5.70 -8.98
C SER A 64 -17.18 -4.69 -8.62
N PHE A 65 -16.92 -3.81 -7.65
CA PHE A 65 -17.82 -2.70 -7.30
C PHE A 65 -18.09 -1.77 -8.49
N LEU A 66 -17.10 -1.59 -9.36
CA LEU A 66 -17.23 -0.80 -10.60
C LEU A 66 -17.79 -1.61 -11.78
N GLY A 67 -18.15 -2.88 -11.58
CA GLY A 67 -18.61 -3.78 -12.64
C GLY A 67 -17.50 -4.21 -13.62
N LEU A 68 -16.23 -4.11 -13.22
CA LEU A 68 -15.07 -4.45 -14.05
C LEU A 68 -14.48 -5.81 -13.65
N PRO A 69 -14.00 -6.62 -14.61
CA PRO A 69 -13.28 -7.84 -14.31
C PRO A 69 -11.92 -7.54 -13.68
N ALA A 70 -11.47 -8.39 -12.76
CA ALA A 70 -10.14 -8.27 -12.16
C ALA A 70 -9.02 -8.83 -13.05
N TRP A 71 -9.35 -9.72 -13.98
CA TRP A 71 -8.40 -10.45 -14.82
C TRP A 71 -8.71 -10.26 -16.30
N SER A 72 -7.69 -10.34 -17.15
CA SER A 72 -7.84 -10.22 -18.61
C SER A 72 -8.50 -11.42 -19.27
N ASN A 73 -8.67 -12.53 -18.54
CA ASN A 73 -9.36 -13.73 -19.01
C ASN A 73 -10.23 -14.33 -17.90
N ALA A 74 -11.18 -15.20 -18.29
CA ALA A 74 -12.13 -15.81 -17.36
C ALA A 74 -11.49 -16.84 -16.41
N ASP A 75 -10.38 -17.44 -16.80
CA ASP A 75 -9.71 -18.50 -16.03
C ASP A 75 -8.76 -17.95 -14.95
N ASN A 76 -8.67 -16.63 -14.78
CA ASN A 76 -7.81 -15.95 -13.80
C ASN A 76 -6.31 -16.32 -13.91
N THR A 77 -5.85 -16.57 -15.14
CA THR A 77 -4.44 -16.87 -15.46
C THR A 77 -3.78 -15.76 -16.28
N GLY A 78 -4.57 -14.82 -16.78
CA GLY A 78 -4.12 -13.69 -17.57
C GLY A 78 -3.56 -12.55 -16.72
N PHE A 79 -3.54 -11.35 -17.30
CA PHE A 79 -3.05 -10.16 -16.61
C PHE A 79 -4.02 -9.72 -15.52
N HIS A 80 -3.50 -9.47 -14.32
CA HIS A 80 -4.28 -9.05 -13.16
C HIS A 80 -4.39 -7.52 -13.09
N TYR A 81 -5.55 -6.99 -13.42
CA TYR A 81 -5.80 -5.54 -13.58
C TYR A 81 -5.71 -4.74 -12.29
N THR A 82 -5.79 -5.38 -11.12
CA THR A 82 -5.61 -4.72 -9.82
C THR A 82 -4.23 -4.07 -9.69
N PHE A 83 -3.21 -4.64 -10.34
CA PHE A 83 -1.89 -4.06 -10.37
C PHE A 83 -1.87 -2.71 -11.12
N LEU A 84 -2.67 -2.56 -12.19
CA LEU A 84 -2.84 -1.27 -12.88
C LEU A 84 -3.73 -0.31 -12.09
N LEU A 85 -4.76 -0.83 -11.43
CA LEU A 85 -5.61 -0.01 -10.57
C LEU A 85 -4.80 0.71 -9.50
N SER A 86 -3.75 0.06 -8.97
CA SER A 86 -2.87 0.64 -7.95
C SER A 86 -2.19 1.96 -8.36
N ILE A 87 -2.08 2.25 -9.66
CA ILE A 87 -1.54 3.52 -10.18
C ILE A 87 -2.28 4.72 -9.59
N ILE A 88 -3.60 4.62 -9.38
CA ILE A 88 -4.41 5.72 -8.83
C ILE A 88 -3.96 6.13 -7.42
N PHE A 89 -3.23 5.26 -6.72
CA PHE A 89 -2.66 5.54 -5.41
C PHE A 89 -1.17 5.90 -5.49
N PHE A 90 -0.38 5.16 -6.28
CA PHE A 90 1.06 5.38 -6.38
C PHE A 90 1.41 6.69 -7.10
N ALA A 91 0.69 7.06 -8.16
CA ALA A 91 0.95 8.32 -8.88
C ALA A 91 0.76 9.57 -7.98
N PRO A 92 -0.38 9.76 -7.29
CA PRO A 92 -0.52 10.90 -6.38
C PRO A 92 0.41 10.80 -5.17
N SER A 93 0.70 9.60 -4.67
CA SER A 93 1.71 9.41 -3.61
C SER A 93 3.07 9.96 -4.05
N LEU A 94 3.50 9.65 -5.28
CA LEU A 94 4.76 10.12 -5.83
C LEU A 94 4.79 11.65 -5.98
N ILE A 95 3.71 12.24 -6.51
CA ILE A 95 3.57 13.69 -6.69
C ILE A 95 3.67 14.41 -5.33
N ILE A 96 2.94 13.95 -4.32
CA ILE A 96 2.98 14.52 -2.95
C ILE A 96 4.39 14.36 -2.36
N GLY A 97 4.99 13.18 -2.54
CA GLY A 97 6.30 12.87 -2.01
C GLY A 97 7.43 13.75 -2.56
N TYR A 98 7.34 14.16 -3.83
CA TYR A 98 8.26 15.15 -4.42
C TYR A 98 7.95 16.59 -4.01
N LYS A 99 6.68 16.94 -3.74
CA LYS A 99 6.30 18.29 -3.28
C LYS A 99 6.70 18.57 -1.83
N ASN A 100 6.81 17.54 -0.99
CA ASN A 100 7.09 17.66 0.44
C ASN A 100 8.37 16.91 0.86
N PRO A 101 9.55 17.14 0.23
CA PRO A 101 10.74 16.29 0.38
C PRO A 101 11.34 16.22 1.80
N ASP A 102 10.96 17.17 2.66
CA ASP A 102 11.41 17.28 4.06
C ASP A 102 10.48 16.66 5.08
N GLU A 103 9.43 15.99 4.62
CA GLU A 103 8.50 15.30 5.49
C GLU A 103 8.72 13.80 5.45
N PHE A 104 8.59 13.16 6.62
CA PHE A 104 8.94 11.75 6.79
C PHE A 104 8.17 10.83 5.84
N GLY A 105 6.84 10.95 5.84
CA GLY A 105 6.01 10.09 4.99
C GLY A 105 6.14 10.40 3.50
N ALA A 106 6.55 11.61 3.12
CA ALA A 106 6.84 11.96 1.74
C ALA A 106 8.14 11.30 1.25
N LEU A 107 9.17 11.26 2.10
CA LEU A 107 10.41 10.59 1.78
C LEU A 107 10.19 9.09 1.54
N ILE A 108 9.46 8.40 2.42
CA ILE A 108 9.22 6.97 2.27
C ILE A 108 8.22 6.70 1.13
N GLY A 109 7.09 7.42 1.13
CA GLY A 109 6.01 7.20 0.16
C GLY A 109 6.47 7.40 -1.28
N LYS A 110 7.32 8.40 -1.57
CA LYS A 110 7.87 8.59 -2.92
C LYS A 110 8.73 7.41 -3.36
N TRP A 111 9.57 6.86 -2.48
CA TRP A 111 10.46 5.75 -2.83
C TRP A 111 9.66 4.48 -3.11
N ILE A 112 8.69 4.15 -2.25
CA ILE A 112 7.78 3.02 -2.47
C ILE A 112 7.06 3.20 -3.81
N SER A 113 6.41 4.35 -4.01
CA SER A 113 5.63 4.61 -5.23
C SER A 113 6.48 4.60 -6.49
N SER A 114 7.69 5.15 -6.47
CA SER A 114 8.63 5.07 -7.60
C SER A 114 8.94 3.63 -7.99
N ILE A 115 9.24 2.77 -7.00
CA ILE A 115 9.57 1.35 -7.25
C ILE A 115 8.35 0.65 -7.88
N TYR A 116 7.17 0.80 -7.31
CA TYR A 116 5.97 0.14 -7.83
C TYR A 116 5.56 0.65 -9.21
N LEU A 117 5.62 1.95 -9.47
CA LEU A 117 5.34 2.50 -10.79
C LEU A 117 6.34 1.99 -11.84
N PHE A 118 7.62 1.85 -11.48
CA PHE A 118 8.62 1.24 -12.34
C PHE A 118 8.31 -0.24 -12.64
N LEU A 119 7.92 -1.02 -11.63
CA LEU A 119 7.50 -2.42 -11.81
C LEU A 119 6.25 -2.54 -12.68
N ILE A 120 5.29 -1.62 -12.56
CA ILE A 120 4.10 -1.55 -13.40
C ILE A 120 4.48 -1.29 -14.87
N ILE A 121 5.39 -0.35 -15.12
CA ILE A 121 5.88 -0.07 -16.48
C ILE A 121 6.57 -1.31 -17.06
N ILE A 122 7.45 -1.97 -16.29
CA ILE A 122 8.10 -3.21 -16.73
C ILE A 122 7.05 -4.28 -17.06
N SER A 123 6.07 -4.50 -16.18
CA SER A 123 5.02 -5.49 -16.37
C SER A 123 4.21 -5.24 -17.63
N LEU A 124 3.87 -3.97 -17.91
CA LEU A 124 3.19 -3.56 -19.14
C LEU A 124 4.05 -3.81 -20.39
N LEU A 125 5.34 -3.52 -20.33
CA LEU A 125 6.26 -3.77 -21.45
C LEU A 125 6.32 -5.27 -21.77
N PHE A 126 6.47 -6.13 -20.76
CA PHE A 126 6.44 -7.58 -20.95
C PHE A 126 5.10 -8.06 -21.55
N PHE A 127 3.98 -7.52 -21.07
CA PHE A 127 2.66 -7.89 -21.57
C PHE A 127 2.43 -7.50 -23.04
N ILE A 128 3.00 -6.39 -23.51
CA ILE A 128 2.87 -5.96 -24.91
C ILE A 128 3.76 -6.79 -25.84
N THR A 129 4.89 -7.30 -25.35
CA THR A 129 5.88 -8.02 -26.15
C THR A 129 5.63 -9.52 -26.30
N ILE A 130 4.67 -10.09 -25.55
CA ILE A 130 4.32 -11.52 -25.54
C ILE A 130 2.92 -11.68 -26.15
#